data_AF-A0A1A9J6C3-F1
#
_entry.id   AF-A0A1A9J6C3-F1
#
_cell.length_a   1.000
_cell.length_b   1.000
_cell.length_c   1.000
_cell.angle_alpha   90.00
_cell.angle_beta   90.00
_cell.angle_gamma   90.00
#
_symmetry.space_group_name_H-M   'P 1'
#
loop_
_entity.id
_entity.type
_entity.pdbx_description
1 polymer ?
#
loop_
_entity_poly.entity_id
_entity_poly.type
_entity_poly.pdbx_seq_one_letter_code
_entity_poly.pdbx_strand_id
1 'polypeptide(L)'
;MDQSQRARSPRDTARELADLASAVVRALADRRELSFTAAATLARLEREGPARLTALAVAEGVSQPSMTQLVQRLEAQGLVLRVGDPDDGRATLVGVTEAGRDVLAARREARDTRLAELLTTLPEEDRQALGTAIRTALPLVRRMLGDDAVPPRPLPGPHTTGSLR
;
A
#
# COMPACT_ATOMS: atom_id res chain seq x y z
N MET A 1 -7.60 -8.54 44.86
CA MET A 1 -7.85 -8.65 43.39
C MET A 1 -7.20 -7.45 42.74
N ASP A 2 -5.97 -7.61 42.25
CA ASP A 2 -5.28 -6.59 41.47
C ASP A 2 -4.83 -7.24 40.15
N GLN A 3 -5.65 -7.09 39.12
CA GLN A 3 -5.36 -7.53 37.75
C GLN A 3 -5.01 -6.33 36.84
N SER A 4 -4.84 -5.13 37.40
CA SER A 4 -4.96 -3.89 36.63
C SER A 4 -3.70 -3.47 35.88
N GLN A 5 -2.59 -4.23 35.86
CA GLN A 5 -1.39 -3.75 35.19
C GLN A 5 -0.34 -4.82 34.81
N ARG A 6 -0.74 -6.01 34.34
CA ARG A 6 0.19 -6.78 33.49
C ARG A 6 0.40 -5.96 32.23
N ALA A 7 1.56 -5.30 32.13
CA ALA A 7 1.97 -4.57 30.94
C ALA A 7 1.66 -5.44 29.71
N ARG A 8 0.80 -4.96 28.80
CA ARG A 8 0.46 -5.70 27.58
C ARG A 8 1.76 -6.03 26.87
N SER A 9 2.02 -7.32 26.67
CA SER A 9 3.20 -7.75 25.96
C SER A 9 3.13 -7.21 24.52
N PRO A 10 4.26 -6.84 23.90
CA PRO A 10 4.27 -6.46 22.48
C PRO A 10 3.57 -7.47 21.57
N ARG A 11 3.58 -8.76 21.93
CA ARG A 11 2.87 -9.82 21.19
C ARG A 11 1.36 -9.72 21.27
N ASP A 12 0.82 -9.30 22.41
CA ASP A 12 -0.63 -9.17 22.59
C ASP A 12 -1.15 -7.97 21.80
N THR A 13 -0.45 -6.84 21.89
CA THR A 13 -0.74 -5.65 21.07
C THR A 13 -0.64 -5.96 19.57
N ALA A 14 0.36 -6.74 19.14
CA ALA A 14 0.48 -7.15 17.75
C ALA A 14 -0.70 -8.02 17.28
N ARG A 15 -1.19 -8.92 18.14
CA ARG A 15 -2.38 -9.74 17.84
C ARG A 15 -3.63 -8.89 17.72
N GLU A 16 -3.89 -8.01 18.70
CA GLU A 16 -5.04 -7.09 18.69
C GLU A 16 -5.03 -6.21 17.42
N LEU A 17 -3.85 -5.69 17.05
CA LEU A 17 -3.69 -4.89 15.84
C LEU A 17 -3.96 -5.70 14.57
N ALA A 18 -3.44 -6.93 14.48
CA ALA A 18 -3.67 -7.82 13.34
C ALA A 18 -5.14 -8.22 13.20
N ASP A 19 -5.81 -8.50 14.32
CA ASP A 19 -7.23 -8.84 14.36
C ASP A 19 -8.10 -7.66 13.89
N LEU A 20 -7.81 -6.45 14.39
CA LEU A 20 -8.47 -5.21 13.94
C LEU A 20 -8.26 -4.98 12.44
N ALA A 21 -7.00 -5.08 11.97
CA ALA A 21 -6.68 -4.89 10.56
C ALA A 21 -7.39 -5.92 9.67
N SER A 22 -7.40 -7.20 10.06
CA SER A 22 -8.07 -8.28 9.33
C SER A 22 -9.59 -8.07 9.26
N ALA A 23 -10.22 -7.66 10.36
CA ALA A 23 -11.64 -7.36 10.39
C ALA A 23 -12.01 -6.23 9.41
N VAL A 24 -11.23 -5.14 9.41
CA VAL A 24 -11.43 -4.00 8.51
C VAL A 24 -11.18 -4.41 7.05
N VAL A 25 -10.08 -5.09 6.75
CA VAL A 25 -9.76 -5.57 5.39
C VAL A 25 -10.88 -6.46 4.87
N ARG A 26 -11.41 -7.37 5.68
CA ARG A 26 -12.50 -8.27 5.29
C ARG A 26 -13.81 -7.52 5.03
N ALA A 27 -14.14 -6.52 5.85
CA ALA A 27 -15.35 -5.71 5.68
C ALA A 27 -15.30 -4.84 4.42
N LEU A 28 -14.10 -4.46 3.99
CA LEU A 28 -13.86 -3.58 2.84
C LEU A 28 -13.40 -4.32 1.58
N ALA A 29 -13.23 -5.63 1.65
CA ALA A 29 -12.86 -6.44 0.50
C ALA A 29 -14.08 -6.57 -0.44
N ASP A 30 -14.14 -5.75 -1.48
CA ASP A 30 -14.99 -6.05 -2.62
C ASP A 30 -14.32 -7.13 -3.48
N ARG A 31 -14.99 -8.28 -3.61
CA ARG A 31 -14.51 -9.41 -4.43
C ARG A 31 -14.68 -9.18 -5.93
N ARG A 32 -15.40 -8.12 -6.34
CA ARG A 32 -15.61 -7.73 -7.75
C ARG A 32 -14.56 -6.75 -8.27
N GLU A 33 -13.74 -6.17 -7.39
CA GLU A 33 -12.71 -5.19 -7.73
C GLU A 33 -11.30 -5.82 -7.90
N LEU A 34 -10.31 -4.97 -8.20
CA LEU A 34 -8.89 -5.34 -8.25
C LEU A 34 -8.49 -6.19 -7.03
N SER A 35 -7.68 -7.23 -7.26
CA SER A 35 -7.11 -8.02 -6.17
C SER A 35 -6.29 -7.11 -5.23
N PHE A 36 -6.14 -7.53 -3.97
CA PHE A 36 -5.36 -6.78 -2.99
C PHE A 36 -3.95 -6.42 -3.51
N THR A 37 -3.24 -7.40 -4.07
CA THR A 37 -1.90 -7.19 -4.65
C THR A 37 -1.92 -6.24 -5.85
N ALA A 38 -2.98 -6.28 -6.69
CA ALA A 38 -3.10 -5.36 -7.83
C ALA A 38 -3.28 -3.91 -7.34
N ALA A 39 -4.18 -3.69 -6.38
CA ALA A 39 -4.39 -2.37 -5.81
C ALA A 39 -3.17 -1.86 -5.03
N ALA A 40 -2.48 -2.74 -4.28
CA ALA A 40 -1.26 -2.39 -3.56
C ALA A 40 -0.12 -2.02 -4.52
N THR A 41 0.04 -2.76 -5.62
CA THR A 41 1.01 -2.46 -6.69
C THR A 41 0.73 -1.09 -7.32
N LEU A 42 -0.52 -0.81 -7.71
CA LEU A 42 -0.90 0.50 -8.26
C LEU A 42 -0.66 1.64 -7.26
N ALA A 43 -1.07 1.47 -6.01
CA ALA A 43 -0.89 2.48 -4.97
C ALA A 43 0.59 2.77 -4.68
N ARG A 44 1.45 1.73 -4.73
CA ARG A 44 2.90 1.89 -4.64
C ARG A 44 3.43 2.71 -5.82
N LEU A 45 3.06 2.36 -7.05
CA LEU A 45 3.49 3.09 -8.25
C LEU A 45 3.01 4.54 -8.26
N GLU A 46 1.83 4.82 -7.72
CA GLU A 46 1.30 6.18 -7.54
C GLU A 46 2.13 6.98 -6.53
N ARG A 47 2.50 6.37 -5.39
CA ARG A 47 3.21 7.05 -4.29
C ARG A 47 4.70 7.20 -4.54
N GLU A 48 5.34 6.17 -5.10
CA GLU A 48 6.80 6.03 -5.18
C GLU A 48 7.34 6.24 -6.61
N GLY A 49 6.44 6.29 -7.61
CA GLY A 49 6.79 6.44 -9.01
C GLY A 49 7.09 5.11 -9.71
N PRO A 50 7.56 5.16 -10.97
CA PRO A 50 7.83 3.97 -11.77
C PRO A 50 8.87 3.04 -11.15
N ALA A 51 8.63 1.73 -11.21
CA ALA A 51 9.49 0.74 -10.56
C ALA A 51 9.75 -0.48 -11.44
N ARG A 52 10.87 -1.17 -11.19
CA ARG A 52 11.21 -2.45 -11.83
C ARG A 52 10.30 -3.56 -11.31
N LEU A 53 9.94 -4.51 -12.19
CA LEU A 53 9.15 -5.70 -11.85
C LEU A 53 9.70 -6.49 -10.66
N THR A 54 11.02 -6.62 -10.56
CA THR A 54 11.69 -7.32 -9.46
C THR A 54 11.51 -6.60 -8.12
N ALA A 55 11.58 -5.27 -8.12
CA ALA A 55 11.35 -4.47 -6.92
C ALA A 55 9.88 -4.56 -6.49
N LEU A 56 8.94 -4.52 -7.44
CA LEU A 56 7.52 -4.73 -7.16
C LEU A 56 7.26 -6.13 -6.56
N ALA A 57 7.85 -7.18 -7.13
CA ALA A 57 7.66 -8.55 -6.63
C ALA A 57 8.11 -8.69 -5.16
N VAL A 58 9.29 -8.15 -4.83
CA VAL A 58 9.81 -8.15 -3.45
C VAL A 58 8.91 -7.34 -2.53
N ALA A 59 8.53 -6.14 -2.95
CA ALA A 59 7.77 -5.22 -2.11
C ALA A 59 6.34 -5.73 -1.81
N GLU A 60 5.74 -6.45 -2.76
CA GLU A 60 4.40 -7.02 -2.61
C GLU A 60 4.41 -8.47 -2.11
N GLY A 61 5.59 -9.03 -1.81
CA GLY A 61 5.73 -10.38 -1.24
C GLY A 61 5.28 -11.52 -2.16
N VAL A 62 5.40 -11.35 -3.48
CA VAL A 62 5.00 -12.35 -4.48
C VAL A 62 6.17 -12.78 -5.35
N SER A 63 6.04 -13.92 -6.03
CA SER A 63 7.06 -14.38 -6.97
C SER A 63 7.14 -13.47 -8.21
N GLN A 64 8.32 -13.40 -8.84
CA GLN A 64 8.51 -12.61 -10.06
C GLN A 64 7.61 -13.05 -11.23
N PRO A 65 7.36 -14.35 -11.49
CA PRO A 65 6.38 -14.78 -12.48
C PRO A 65 4.96 -14.28 -12.15
N SER A 66 4.54 -14.35 -10.89
CA SER A 66 3.23 -13.85 -10.47
C SER A 66 3.11 -12.34 -10.65
N MET A 67 4.15 -11.58 -10.29
CA MET A 67 4.18 -10.13 -10.50
C MET A 67 4.14 -9.77 -12.00
N THR A 68 4.83 -10.54 -12.84
CA THR A 68 4.80 -10.34 -14.30
C THR A 68 3.38 -10.52 -14.85
N GLN A 69 2.68 -11.59 -14.45
CA GLN A 69 1.28 -11.82 -14.84
C GLN A 69 0.33 -10.74 -14.31
N LEU A 70 0.57 -10.26 -13.08
CA LEU A 70 -0.20 -9.15 -12.50
C LEU A 70 -0.05 -7.89 -13.35
N VAL A 71 1.18 -7.47 -13.65
CA VAL A 71 1.46 -6.27 -14.43
C VAL A 71 0.93 -6.40 -15.85
N GLN A 72 1.06 -7.55 -16.50
CA GLN A 72 0.47 -7.78 -17.82
C GLN A 72 -1.05 -7.57 -17.83
N ARG A 73 -1.76 -8.02 -16.78
CA ARG A 73 -3.21 -7.79 -16.67
C ARG A 73 -3.53 -6.31 -16.43
N LEU A 74 -2.77 -5.63 -15.57
CA LEU A 74 -2.95 -4.20 -15.33
C LEU A 74 -2.67 -3.36 -16.58
N GLU A 75 -1.67 -3.76 -17.37
CA GLU A 75 -1.30 -3.14 -18.64
C GLU A 75 -2.39 -3.34 -19.69
N ALA A 76 -2.93 -4.57 -19.79
CA ALA A 76 -4.08 -4.86 -20.66
C ALA A 76 -5.36 -4.10 -20.27
N GLN A 77 -5.49 -3.71 -19.00
CA GLN A 77 -6.56 -2.86 -18.50
C GLN A 77 -6.27 -1.36 -18.66
N GLY A 78 -5.10 -0.98 -19.17
CA GLY A 78 -4.69 0.42 -19.33
C GLY A 78 -4.38 1.14 -18.01
N LEU A 79 -4.18 0.40 -16.91
CA LEU A 79 -3.94 0.96 -15.57
C LEU A 79 -2.45 1.22 -15.28
N VAL A 80 -1.58 0.53 -16.01
CA VAL A 80 -0.13 0.77 -15.98
C VAL A 80 0.42 0.83 -17.39
N LEU A 81 1.61 1.38 -17.51
CA LEU A 81 2.37 1.46 -18.75
C LEU A 81 3.83 1.07 -18.50
N ARG A 82 4.47 0.54 -19.54
CA ARG A 82 5.91 0.29 -19.54
C ARG A 82 6.65 1.51 -20.07
N VAL A 83 7.66 1.93 -19.33
CA VAL A 83 8.55 3.04 -19.69
C VAL A 83 9.98 2.53 -19.75
N GLY A 84 10.74 2.99 -20.73
CA GLY A 84 12.18 2.73 -20.78
C GLY A 84 12.86 3.31 -19.54
N ASP A 85 13.80 2.58 -18.96
CA ASP A 85 14.62 3.09 -17.87
C ASP A 85 15.66 4.06 -18.47
N PRO A 86 15.63 5.36 -18.12
CA PRO A 86 16.54 6.35 -18.69
C PRO A 86 18.02 6.09 -18.31
N ASP A 87 18.27 5.36 -17.23
CA ASP A 87 19.61 5.03 -16.75
C ASP A 87 20.13 3.68 -17.27
N ASP A 88 19.22 2.85 -17.79
CA ASP A 88 19.54 1.56 -18.38
C ASP A 88 18.59 1.28 -19.56
N GLY A 89 19.02 1.62 -20.78
CA GLY A 89 18.19 1.45 -21.98
C GLY A 89 17.74 0.01 -22.28
N ARG A 90 18.20 -0.99 -21.52
CA ARG A 90 17.74 -2.38 -21.58
C ARG A 90 16.70 -2.72 -20.50
N ALA A 91 16.57 -1.91 -19.46
CA ALA A 91 15.60 -2.10 -18.41
C ALA A 91 14.27 -1.39 -18.73
N THR A 92 13.19 -1.97 -18.20
CA THR A 92 11.84 -1.43 -18.33
C THR A 92 11.26 -1.21 -16.94
N LEU A 93 10.73 -0.01 -16.73
CA LEU A 93 9.99 0.37 -15.54
C LEU A 93 8.48 0.23 -15.80
N VAL A 94 7.73 -0.04 -14.75
CA VAL A 94 6.28 -0.02 -14.75
C VAL A 94 5.84 1.26 -14.08
N GLY A 95 5.01 2.06 -14.74
CA GLY A 95 4.42 3.29 -14.18
C GLY A 95 2.90 3.22 -14.18
N VAL A 96 2.26 3.94 -13.26
CA VAL A 96 0.78 4.06 -13.23
C VAL A 96 0.29 5.08 -14.27
N THR A 97 -0.80 4.77 -14.97
CA THR A 97 -1.47 5.68 -15.90
C THR A 97 -2.43 6.62 -15.16
N GLU A 98 -2.98 7.63 -15.84
CA GLU A 98 -4.08 8.43 -15.30
C GLU A 98 -5.30 7.57 -14.95
N ALA A 99 -5.72 6.68 -15.86
CA ALA A 99 -6.79 5.73 -15.61
C ALA A 99 -6.51 4.83 -14.38
N GLY A 100 -5.24 4.44 -14.16
CA GLY A 100 -4.82 3.72 -12.96
C GLY A 100 -5.03 4.52 -11.68
N ARG A 101 -4.75 5.83 -11.69
CA ARG A 101 -5.00 6.74 -10.56
C ARG A 101 -6.49 6.94 -10.34
N ASP A 102 -7.29 7.09 -11.39
CA ASP A 102 -8.74 7.25 -11.28
C ASP A 102 -9.38 6.01 -10.64
N VAL A 103 -8.93 4.81 -11.01
CA VAL A 103 -9.37 3.56 -10.38
C VAL A 103 -9.00 3.51 -8.89
N LEU A 104 -7.81 3.97 -8.52
CA LEU A 104 -7.42 4.06 -7.10
C LEU A 104 -8.28 5.08 -6.35
N ALA A 105 -8.56 6.24 -6.94
CA ALA A 105 -9.39 7.27 -6.33
C ALA A 105 -10.83 6.79 -6.12
N ALA A 106 -11.44 6.19 -7.15
CA ALA A 106 -12.78 5.61 -7.06
C ALA A 106 -12.86 4.51 -6.00
N ARG A 107 -11.82 3.68 -5.89
CA ARG A 107 -11.72 2.63 -4.87
C ARG A 107 -11.61 3.20 -3.45
N ARG A 108 -10.82 4.26 -3.26
CA ARG A 108 -10.72 4.96 -1.97
C ARG A 108 -12.08 5.54 -1.58
N GLU A 109 -12.77 6.20 -2.51
CA GLU A 109 -14.10 6.78 -2.28
C GLU A 109 -15.15 5.71 -1.93
N ALA A 110 -15.21 4.62 -2.69
CA ALA A 110 -16.13 3.51 -2.41
C ALA A 110 -15.88 2.89 -1.04
N ARG A 111 -14.60 2.70 -0.68
CA ARG A 111 -14.20 2.20 0.64
C ARG A 111 -14.61 3.15 1.76
N ASP A 112 -14.36 4.45 1.59
CA ASP A 112 -14.64 5.46 2.60
C ASP A 112 -16.16 5.63 2.80
N THR A 113 -16.93 5.62 1.70
CA THR A 113 -18.41 5.58 1.73
C THR A 113 -18.90 4.35 2.49
N ARG A 114 -18.39 3.16 2.14
CA ARG A 114 -18.81 1.91 2.79
C ARG A 114 -18.49 1.90 4.28
N LEU A 115 -17.34 2.42 4.66
CA LEU A 115 -16.95 2.50 6.06
C LEU A 115 -17.80 3.52 6.82
N ALA A 116 -18.12 4.66 6.21
CA ALA A 116 -19.02 5.66 6.78
C ALA A 116 -20.40 5.06 7.06
N GLU A 117 -20.98 4.30 6.12
CA GLU A 117 -22.23 3.57 6.32
C GLU A 117 -22.15 2.61 7.51
N LEU A 118 -21.10 1.80 7.61
CA LEU A 118 -20.91 0.87 8.73
C LEU A 118 -20.79 1.61 10.07
N LEU A 119 -20.13 2.77 10.10
CA LEU A 119 -20.05 3.58 11.31
C LEU A 119 -21.42 4.12 11.74
N THR A 120 -22.36 4.34 10.80
CA THR A 120 -23.71 4.78 11.16
C THR A 120 -24.49 3.78 12.00
N THR A 121 -24.10 2.49 11.99
CA THR A 121 -24.75 1.45 12.79
C THR A 121 -24.35 1.47 14.26
N LEU A 122 -23.32 2.25 14.61
CA LEU A 122 -22.86 2.42 15.99
C LEU A 122 -23.56 3.61 16.65
N PRO A 123 -23.80 3.54 17.97
CA PRO A 123 -24.12 4.72 18.79
C PRO A 123 -23.10 5.85 18.59
N GLU A 124 -23.54 7.09 18.75
CA GLU A 124 -22.68 8.26 18.58
C GLU A 124 -21.48 8.25 19.54
N GLU A 125 -21.67 7.81 20.78
CA GLU A 125 -20.60 7.67 21.78
C GLU A 125 -19.50 6.71 21.32
N ASP A 126 -19.87 5.56 20.73
CA ASP A 126 -18.93 4.57 20.22
C ASP A 126 -18.18 5.10 18.99
N ARG A 127 -18.86 5.84 18.10
CA ARG A 127 -18.21 6.52 16.97
C ARG A 127 -17.15 7.51 17.45
N GLN A 128 -17.45 8.30 18.46
CA GLN A 128 -16.51 9.28 19.02
C GLN A 128 -15.32 8.62 19.72
N ALA A 129 -15.57 7.55 20.48
CA ALA A 129 -14.53 6.75 21.11
C ALA A 129 -13.59 6.14 20.07
N LEU A 130 -14.15 5.52 19.03
CA LEU A 130 -13.38 4.94 17.93
C LEU A 130 -12.57 6.00 17.18
N GLY A 131 -13.16 7.16 16.87
CA GLY A 131 -12.47 8.27 16.23
C GLY A 131 -11.27 8.79 17.04
N THR A 132 -11.41 8.84 18.37
CA THR A 132 -10.32 9.24 19.26
C THR A 132 -9.21 8.20 19.32
N ALA A 133 -9.57 6.91 19.39
CA ALA A 133 -8.62 5.81 19.35
C ALA A 133 -7.81 5.82 18.05
N ILE A 134 -8.45 5.99 16.89
CA ILE A 134 -7.80 6.03 15.58
C ILE A 134 -6.84 7.23 15.47
N ARG A 135 -7.27 8.43 15.88
CA ARG A 135 -6.40 9.63 15.85
C ARG A 135 -5.13 9.44 16.69
N THR A 136 -5.20 8.66 17.75
CA THR A 136 -4.06 8.35 18.62
C THR A 136 -3.20 7.22 18.05
N ALA A 137 -3.81 6.15 17.56
CA ALA A 137 -3.10 4.94 17.12
C ALA A 137 -2.43 5.11 15.73
N LEU A 138 -3.07 5.83 14.80
CA LEU A 138 -2.61 5.91 13.42
C LEU A 138 -1.17 6.47 13.27
N PRO A 139 -0.77 7.56 13.95
CA PRO A 139 0.61 8.03 13.90
C PRO A 139 1.61 7.01 14.44
N LEU A 140 1.25 6.27 15.49
CA LEU A 140 2.11 5.24 16.09
C LEU A 140 2.32 4.07 15.12
N VAL A 141 1.26 3.64 14.44
CA VAL A 141 1.32 2.59 13.43
C VAL A 141 2.16 3.03 12.23
N ARG A 142 2.01 4.27 11.73
CA ARG A 142 2.84 4.80 10.64
C ARG A 142 4.33 4.80 10.98
N ARG A 143 4.67 5.29 12.17
CA ARG A 143 6.05 5.27 12.66
C ARG A 143 6.60 3.85 12.80
N MET A 144 5.78 2.91 13.30
CA MET A 144 6.16 1.50 13.41
C MET A 144 6.43 0.86 12.04
N LEU A 145 5.63 1.22 11.03
CA LEU A 145 5.78 0.70 9.66
C LEU A 145 6.89 1.40 8.85
N GLY A 146 7.53 2.45 9.41
CA GLY A 146 8.55 3.23 8.72
C GLY A 146 8.00 4.16 7.64
N ASP A 147 6.69 4.46 7.67
CA ASP A 147 6.00 5.27 6.66
C ASP A 147 6.31 6.78 6.78
N ASP A 148 7.14 7.19 7.77
CA ASP A 148 7.48 8.59 8.05
C ASP A 148 8.69 9.15 7.28
N ALA A 149 9.54 8.34 6.59
CA ALA A 149 10.54 8.87 5.64
C ALA A 149 11.39 7.77 4.96
N VAL A 150 11.22 7.60 3.65
CA VAL A 150 12.33 7.59 2.68
C VAL A 150 11.83 8.33 1.44
N PRO A 151 12.22 9.61 1.17
CA PRO A 151 12.00 10.17 -0.17
C PRO A 151 12.65 9.24 -1.20
N PRO A 152 12.08 9.11 -2.42
CA PRO A 152 12.64 8.22 -3.44
C PRO A 152 14.14 8.47 -3.50
N ARG A 153 14.94 7.42 -3.24
CA ARG A 153 16.38 7.52 -3.30
C ARG A 153 16.69 8.05 -4.70
N PRO A 154 17.33 9.23 -4.85
CA PRO A 154 17.74 9.67 -6.17
C PRO A 154 18.55 8.54 -6.78
N LEU A 155 18.20 8.21 -8.02
CA LEU A 155 18.89 7.20 -8.81
C LEU A 155 20.39 7.48 -8.68
N PRO A 156 21.22 6.44 -8.40
CA PRO A 156 22.65 6.65 -8.27
C PRO A 156 23.13 7.39 -9.53
N GLY A 157 23.67 8.59 -9.32
CA GLY A 157 24.14 9.44 -10.41
C GLY A 157 25.13 8.68 -11.29
N PRO A 158 25.26 9.08 -12.57
CA PRO A 158 26.00 8.32 -13.56
C PRO A 158 27.39 7.98 -13.03
N HIS A 159 27.70 6.68 -12.94
CA HIS A 159 29.05 6.24 -12.76
C HIS A 159 29.84 6.74 -13.97
N THR A 160 30.55 7.86 -13.81
CA THR A 160 31.59 8.30 -14.75
C THR A 160 32.66 7.22 -14.75
N THR A 161 32.49 6.21 -15.59
CA THR A 161 33.57 5.32 -15.97
C THR A 161 34.47 6.17 -16.87
N GLY A 162 35.59 6.57 -16.28
CA GLY A 162 36.60 7.39 -16.93
C GLY A 162 36.99 6.79 -18.28
N SER A 163 36.95 7.65 -19.29
CA SER A 163 37.41 7.35 -20.64
C SER A 163 38.85 6.81 -20.58
N LEU A 164 39.04 5.59 -21.08
CA LEU A 164 40.34 5.08 -21.45
C LEU A 164 40.92 5.99 -22.55
N ARG A 165 42.20 6.36 -22.36
CA ARG A 165 43.04 7.02 -23.36
C ARG A 165 43.63 6.00 -24.32
#